data_AF-A0A356R2E5-F1
#
_entry.id   AF-A0A356R2E5-F1
#
_cell.length_a   1.000
_cell.length_b   1.000
_cell.length_c   1.000
_cell.angle_alpha   90.00
_cell.angle_beta   90.00
_cell.angle_gamma   90.00
#
_symmetry.space_group_name_H-M   'P 1'
#
loop_
_entity.id
_entity.type
_entity.pdbx_description
1 polymer ?
#
loop_
_entity_poly.entity_id
_entity_poly.type
_entity_poly.pdbx_seq_one_letter_code
_entity_poly.pdbx_strand_id
1 'polypeptide(L)'
;MTRAKSLPTGASPKLNLARLRTYPLQTRHSKVKMADFASPWRRTGSFQAFLKTLPDILAGKTFRAVVAAIVNARRRGRPVILGMGAHPTKVGLNP
;
A
#
# COMPACT_ATOMS: atom_id res chain seq x y z
N MET A 1 8.43 -39.45 11.03
CA MET A 1 9.04 -38.99 9.76
C MET A 1 7.98 -39.04 8.67
N THR A 2 7.31 -37.91 8.39
CA THR A 2 6.21 -37.85 7.42
C THR A 2 6.78 -37.58 6.02
N ARG A 3 6.63 -38.53 5.10
CA ARG A 3 7.08 -38.40 3.71
C ARG A 3 6.37 -37.23 3.03
N ALA A 4 7.15 -36.35 2.38
CA ALA A 4 6.62 -35.32 1.50
C ALA A 4 5.85 -35.95 0.33
N LYS A 5 4.67 -35.40 0.03
CA LYS A 5 3.80 -35.82 -1.06
C LYS A 5 4.44 -35.41 -2.40
N SER A 6 4.84 -36.38 -3.22
CA SER A 6 5.47 -36.14 -4.53
C SER A 6 4.47 -35.48 -5.50
N LEU A 7 4.92 -34.43 -6.20
CA LEU A 7 4.14 -33.79 -7.27
C LEU A 7 3.93 -34.77 -8.43
N PRO A 8 2.75 -34.78 -9.08
CA PRO A 8 2.46 -35.69 -10.18
C PRO A 8 3.38 -35.38 -11.38
N THR A 9 4.23 -36.35 -11.74
CA THR A 9 5.12 -36.35 -12.90
C THR A 9 4.36 -36.63 -14.22
N GLY A 10 3.18 -36.02 -14.38
CA GLY A 10 2.39 -36.10 -15.60
C GLY A 10 2.62 -34.85 -16.45
N ALA A 11 3.00 -35.02 -17.71
CA ALA A 11 3.06 -33.92 -18.67
C ALA A 11 1.69 -33.24 -18.73
N SER A 12 1.58 -32.01 -18.21
CA SER A 12 0.36 -31.23 -18.31
C SER A 12 -0.01 -31.06 -19.78
N PRO A 13 -1.29 -31.22 -20.18
CA PRO A 13 -1.68 -31.07 -21.58
C PRO A 13 -1.25 -29.69 -22.10
N LYS A 14 -0.70 -29.67 -23.32
CA LYS A 14 -0.23 -28.42 -23.94
C LYS A 14 -1.39 -27.43 -24.03
N LEU A 15 -1.18 -26.23 -23.52
CA LEU A 15 -2.16 -25.15 -23.59
C LEU A 15 -2.33 -24.71 -25.05
N ASN A 16 -3.55 -24.81 -25.58
CA ASN A 16 -3.87 -24.34 -26.92
C ASN A 16 -4.05 -22.82 -26.92
N LEU A 17 -3.13 -22.11 -27.58
CA LEU A 17 -3.10 -20.64 -27.65
C LEU A 17 -3.76 -20.07 -28.93
N ALA A 18 -4.37 -20.90 -29.78
CA ALA A 18 -4.87 -20.49 -31.10
C ALA A 18 -5.93 -19.36 -31.09
N ARG A 19 -6.56 -19.11 -29.93
CA ARG A 19 -7.58 -18.06 -29.76
C ARG A 19 -7.09 -16.85 -28.95
N LEU A 20 -5.81 -16.80 -28.58
CA LEU A 20 -5.25 -15.69 -27.81
C LEU A 20 -5.23 -14.42 -28.67
N ARG A 21 -5.78 -13.33 -28.15
CA ARG A 21 -5.68 -12.00 -28.74
C ARG A 21 -4.81 -11.12 -27.86
N THR A 22 -3.73 -10.60 -28.41
CA THR A 22 -2.87 -9.63 -27.74
C THR A 22 -3.28 -8.22 -28.10
N TYR A 23 -3.01 -7.26 -27.22
CA TYR A 23 -3.18 -5.84 -27.48
C TYR A 23 -1.94 -5.10 -26.97
N PRO A 24 -1.60 -3.93 -27.54
CA PRO A 24 -0.46 -3.16 -27.07
C PRO A 24 -0.62 -2.78 -25.60
N LEU A 25 0.38 -3.04 -24.77
CA LEU A 25 0.32 -2.74 -23.33
C LEU A 25 0.08 -1.25 -23.07
N GLN A 26 0.53 -0.39 -23.99
CA GLN A 26 0.42 1.07 -23.92
C GLN A 26 -1.05 1.54 -24.01
N THR A 27 -1.94 0.78 -24.65
CA THR A 27 -3.37 1.13 -24.73
C THR A 27 -4.16 0.69 -23.50
N ARG A 28 -3.52 -0.06 -22.60
CA ARG A 28 -4.14 -0.50 -21.34
C ARG A 28 -4.33 0.67 -20.41
N HIS A 29 -5.57 0.99 -20.08
CA HIS A 29 -5.86 1.89 -18.97
C HIS A 29 -5.28 1.34 -17.66
N SER A 30 -4.32 2.05 -17.08
CA SER A 30 -3.65 1.67 -15.83
C SER A 30 -4.20 2.47 -14.66
N LYS A 31 -4.69 1.76 -13.63
CA LYS A 31 -5.19 2.39 -12.39
C LYS A 31 -4.09 3.01 -11.53
N VAL A 32 -2.84 2.58 -11.74
CA VAL A 32 -1.66 3.01 -10.99
C VAL A 32 -0.64 3.56 -11.97
N LYS A 33 -0.05 4.70 -11.63
CA LYS A 33 1.01 5.37 -12.38
C LYS A 33 2.31 5.33 -11.58
N MET A 34 3.45 5.47 -12.26
CA MET A 34 4.76 5.53 -11.60
C MET A 34 4.84 6.63 -10.53
N ALA A 35 4.14 7.75 -10.73
CA ALA A 35 4.09 8.85 -9.77
C ALA A 35 3.36 8.52 -8.46
N ASP A 36 2.53 7.47 -8.44
CA ASP A 36 1.79 7.06 -7.25
C ASP A 36 2.68 6.27 -6.26
N PHE A 37 3.84 5.80 -6.71
CA PHE A 37 4.76 5.00 -5.92
C PHE A 37 5.54 5.84 -4.91
N ALA A 38 6.04 5.14 -3.89
CA ALA A 38 6.96 5.73 -2.94
C ALA A 38 8.31 6.06 -3.59
N SER A 39 9.00 7.06 -3.06
CA SER A 39 10.40 7.31 -3.40
C SER A 39 11.33 6.63 -2.38
N PRO A 40 12.52 6.16 -2.80
CA PRO A 40 13.50 5.61 -1.86
C PRO A 40 13.92 6.61 -0.79
N TRP A 41 14.11 6.12 0.44
CA TRP A 41 14.61 6.91 1.56
C TRP A 41 16.07 7.33 1.35
N ARG A 42 16.43 8.53 1.80
CA ARG A 42 17.81 9.04 1.80
C ARG A 42 18.31 9.18 3.23
N ARG A 43 19.47 8.61 3.54
CA ARG A 43 20.04 8.51 4.90
C ARG A 43 20.14 9.84 5.66
N THR A 44 20.26 10.95 4.95
CA THR A 44 20.37 12.31 5.50
C THR A 44 19.05 13.09 5.53
N GLY A 45 17.92 12.43 5.23
CA GLY A 45 16.61 13.08 5.23
C GLY A 45 16.08 13.35 6.64
N SER A 46 15.20 14.35 6.75
CA SER A 46 14.37 14.53 7.94
C SER A 46 13.18 13.58 7.93
N PHE A 47 12.55 13.34 9.09
CA PHE A 47 11.31 12.56 9.14
C PHE A 47 10.20 13.16 8.26
N GLN A 48 10.15 14.50 8.13
CA GLN A 48 9.24 15.15 7.19
C GLN A 48 9.55 14.75 5.73
N ALA A 49 10.83 14.64 5.36
CA ALA A 49 11.20 14.14 4.04
C ALA A 49 10.74 12.68 3.86
N PHE A 50 10.85 11.84 4.89
CA PHE A 50 10.33 10.47 4.86
C PHE A 50 8.81 10.44 4.61
N LEU A 51 8.02 11.22 5.35
CA LEU A 51 6.57 11.30 5.15
C LEU A 51 6.19 11.79 3.74
N LYS A 52 7.04 12.60 3.10
CA LYS A 52 6.85 13.00 1.70
C LYS A 52 7.11 11.85 0.74
N THR A 53 7.98 10.90 1.07
CA THR A 53 8.27 9.73 0.23
C THR A 53 7.17 8.67 0.18
N LEU A 54 6.19 8.69 1.10
CA LEU A 54 5.10 7.72 1.12
C LEU A 54 4.31 7.70 -0.21
N PRO A 55 3.78 6.54 -0.63
CA PRO A 55 3.06 6.46 -1.89
C PRO A 55 1.75 7.28 -1.84
N ASP A 56 1.33 7.84 -2.98
CA ASP A 56 0.04 8.53 -3.13
C ASP A 56 -1.05 7.59 -3.65
N ILE A 57 -1.15 6.42 -3.02
CA ILE A 57 -2.17 5.42 -3.33
C ILE A 57 -2.54 4.62 -2.09
N LEU A 58 -3.73 4.01 -2.09
CA LEU A 58 -4.23 3.12 -1.04
C LEU A 58 -4.07 3.75 0.37
N ALA A 59 -3.49 3.01 1.32
CA ALA A 59 -3.27 3.46 2.69
C ALA A 59 -2.38 4.71 2.78
N GLY A 60 -1.43 4.91 1.85
CA GLY A 60 -0.60 6.11 1.82
C GLY A 60 -1.42 7.37 1.55
N LYS A 61 -2.35 7.29 0.58
CA LYS A 61 -3.31 8.36 0.30
C LYS A 61 -4.27 8.59 1.47
N THR A 62 -4.82 7.52 2.04
CA THR A 62 -5.71 7.61 3.22
C THR A 62 -5.01 8.27 4.41
N PHE A 63 -3.77 7.89 4.70
CA PHE A 63 -2.97 8.49 5.76
C PHE A 63 -2.82 10.00 5.57
N ARG A 64 -2.42 10.45 4.36
CA ARG A 64 -2.29 11.88 4.05
C ARG A 64 -3.61 12.63 4.22
N ALA A 65 -4.72 12.05 3.78
CA ALA A 65 -6.05 12.64 3.92
C ALA A 65 -6.45 12.81 5.41
N VAL A 66 -6.22 11.79 6.24
CA VAL A 66 -6.50 11.84 7.68
C VAL A 66 -5.63 12.90 8.36
N VAL A 67 -4.33 12.93 8.08
CA VAL A 67 -3.42 13.96 8.62
C VAL A 67 -3.90 15.37 8.25
N ALA A 68 -4.25 15.58 6.98
CA ALA A 68 -4.76 16.88 6.52
C ALA A 68 -6.07 17.27 7.23
N ALA A 69 -6.99 16.32 7.41
CA ALA A 69 -8.26 16.56 8.12
C ALA A 69 -8.03 16.96 9.59
N ILE A 70 -7.15 16.24 10.30
CA ILE A 70 -6.79 16.54 11.70
C ILE A 70 -6.16 17.93 11.81
N VAL A 71 -5.16 18.23 10.98
CA VAL A 71 -4.46 19.52 10.98
C VAL A 71 -5.45 20.67 10.69
N ASN A 72 -6.33 20.50 9.70
CA ASN A 72 -7.32 21.49 9.34
C ASN A 72 -8.36 21.71 10.46
N ALA A 73 -8.81 20.64 11.12
CA ALA A 73 -9.73 20.75 12.26
C ALA A 73 -9.08 21.55 13.40
N ARG A 74 -7.84 21.22 13.78
CA ARG A 74 -7.10 21.90 14.84
C ARG A 74 -6.83 23.37 14.52
N ARG A 75 -6.44 23.69 13.29
CA ARG A 75 -6.24 25.09 12.84
C ARG A 75 -7.51 25.93 12.91
N ARG A 76 -8.68 25.30 12.80
CA ARG A 76 -9.99 25.96 12.90
C ARG A 76 -10.56 25.94 14.32
N GLY A 77 -9.77 25.56 15.33
CA GLY A 77 -10.23 25.45 16.71
C GLY A 77 -11.27 24.34 16.94
N ARG A 78 -11.38 23.37 16.03
CA ARG A 78 -12.35 22.26 16.14
C ARG A 78 -11.73 21.06 16.86
N PRO A 79 -12.50 20.35 17.71
CA PRO A 79 -12.04 19.13 18.36
C PRO A 79 -11.85 17.99 17.35
N VAL A 80 -10.99 17.04 17.71
CA VAL A 80 -10.80 15.76 17.00
C VAL A 80 -11.06 14.65 18.01
N ILE A 81 -12.02 13.78 17.71
CA ILE A 81 -12.38 12.64 18.56
C ILE A 81 -11.75 11.39 17.98
N LEU A 82 -10.97 10.66 18.80
CA LEU A 82 -10.33 9.41 18.43
C LEU A 82 -11.03 8.25 19.14
N GLY A 83 -11.75 7.42 18.38
CA GLY A 83 -12.32 6.17 18.86
C GLY A 83 -11.38 5.01 18.58
N MET A 84 -10.90 4.32 19.62
CA MET A 84 -10.04 3.15 19.50
C MET A 84 -10.17 2.25 20.73
N GLY A 85 -9.85 0.96 20.59
CA GLY A 85 -9.79 0.05 21.72
C GLY A 85 -8.56 0.27 22.61
N ALA A 86 -8.42 -0.53 23.68
CA ALA A 86 -7.31 -0.42 24.63
C ALA A 86 -5.92 -0.85 24.08
N HIS A 87 -5.86 -1.36 22.84
CA HIS A 87 -4.63 -1.92 22.27
C HIS A 87 -3.48 -0.90 22.15
N PRO A 88 -3.68 0.34 21.65
CA PRO A 88 -2.58 1.30 21.53
C PRO A 88 -1.96 1.67 22.89
N THR A 89 -2.77 1.77 23.95
CA THR A 89 -2.27 2.00 25.32
C THR A 89 -1.38 0.85 25.78
N LYS A 90 -1.79 -0.40 25.52
CA LYS A 90 -1.01 -1.59 25.88
C LYS A 90 0.34 -1.67 25.17
N VAL A 91 0.43 -1.21 23.91
CA VAL A 91 1.67 -1.26 23.11
C VAL A 91 2.58 -0.03 23.27
N GLY A 92 2.33 0.80 24.29
CA GLY A 92 3.21 1.93 24.62
C GLY A 92 2.96 3.20 23.81
N LEU A 93 1.75 3.39 23.26
CA LEU A 93 1.34 4.62 22.57
C LEU A 93 0.57 5.60 23.48
N ASN A 94 0.61 5.40 24.79
CA ASN A 94 0.17 6.39 25.78
C ASN A 94 1.33 7.37 26.05
N PRO A 95 1.09 8.68 26.31
CA PRO A 95 2.14 9.65 26.63
C PRO A 95 2.97 9.27 27.86
#